data_AF-A0A7C9DP24-F1
#
_entry.id   AF-A0A7C9DP24-F1
#
_cell.length_a   1.000
_cell.length_b   1.000
_cell.length_c   1.000
_cell.angle_alpha   90.00
_cell.angle_beta   90.00
_cell.angle_gamma   90.00
#
_symmetry.space_group_name_H-M   'P 1'
#
loop_
_entity.id
_entity.type
_entity.pdbx_description
1 polymer ?
#
loop_
_entity_poly.entity_id
_entity_poly.type
_entity_poly.pdbx_seq_one_letter_code
_entity_poly.pdbx_strand_id
1 'polypeptide(L)'
;SSDLTNLENVKDEAEATEAKLGNKPFLKRVELEWKRNVTDQALAERILAGFEPHENLKELQVNGYGGAQFPSWLSSPECGLTSLHILRCEQCRTLPVLGQLQYLKALHI
;
A
#
# COMPACT_ATOMS: atom_id res chain seq x y z
N SER A 1 10.67 11.88 -20.75
CA SER A 1 10.78 12.37 -19.36
C SER A 1 11.11 11.18 -18.50
N SER A 2 12.16 11.24 -17.70
CA SER A 2 12.76 10.08 -17.03
C SER A 2 11.99 9.75 -15.75
N ASP A 3 10.80 9.19 -15.90
CA ASP A 3 10.06 8.61 -14.78
C ASP A 3 10.71 7.25 -14.46
N LEU A 4 11.76 7.28 -13.64
CA LEU A 4 12.32 6.10 -12.96
C LEU A 4 11.24 5.55 -12.02
N THR A 5 10.28 4.86 -12.63
CA THR A 5 9.17 4.21 -11.94
C THR A 5 9.69 2.83 -11.58
N ASN A 6 10.35 2.72 -10.43
CA ASN A 6 10.71 1.43 -9.86
C ASN A 6 9.41 0.75 -9.38
N LEU A 7 8.72 0.10 -10.31
CA LEU A 7 7.45 -0.60 -10.07
C LEU A 7 7.75 -2.01 -9.54
N GLU A 8 7.18 -2.35 -8.40
CA GLU A 8 7.37 -3.65 -7.74
C GLU A 8 6.00 -4.29 -7.57
N ASN A 9 5.78 -5.46 -8.20
CA ASN A 9 4.54 -6.23 -8.07
C ASN A 9 4.74 -7.31 -7.02
N VAL A 10 4.03 -7.22 -5.90
CA VAL A 10 4.16 -8.13 -4.75
C VAL A 10 2.97 -9.06 -4.68
N LYS A 11 3.21 -10.37 -4.66
CA LYS A 11 2.16 -11.39 -4.69
C LYS A 11 2.02 -12.18 -3.39
N ASP A 12 3.01 -12.13 -2.49
CA ASP A 12 2.97 -12.84 -1.20
C ASP A 12 3.80 -12.17 -0.08
N GLU A 13 3.67 -12.68 1.16
CA GLU A 13 4.35 -12.15 2.37
C GLU A 13 5.87 -12.29 2.28
N ALA A 14 6.34 -13.38 1.67
CA ALA A 14 7.77 -13.59 1.47
C ALA A 14 8.29 -12.55 0.47
N GLU A 15 7.63 -12.32 -0.67
CA GLU A 15 7.98 -11.26 -1.61
C GLU A 15 7.87 -9.87 -0.98
N ALA A 16 6.86 -9.57 -0.15
CA ALA A 16 6.73 -8.26 0.51
C ALA A 16 7.90 -8.00 1.48
N THR A 17 8.24 -9.02 2.26
CA THR A 17 9.28 -8.96 3.31
C THR A 17 10.68 -9.07 2.71
N GLU A 18 10.87 -9.93 1.71
CA GLU A 18 12.13 -10.21 1.01
C GLU A 18 12.46 -9.10 0.00
N ALA A 19 11.46 -8.51 -0.66
CA ALA A 19 11.68 -7.35 -1.53
C ALA A 19 12.07 -6.10 -0.74
N LYS A 20 12.02 -6.12 0.61
CA LYS A 20 12.42 -5.01 1.51
C LYS A 20 11.86 -3.67 1.02
N LEU A 21 10.64 -3.63 0.51
CA LEU A 21 10.11 -2.44 -0.16
C LEU A 21 10.00 -1.25 0.81
N GLY A 22 9.69 -1.53 2.08
CA GLY A 22 9.74 -0.54 3.15
C GLY A 22 11.12 0.12 3.33
N ASN A 23 12.19 -0.53 2.88
CA ASN A 23 13.57 -0.10 3.05
C ASN A 23 14.26 0.31 1.74
N LYS A 24 13.49 0.62 0.69
CA LYS A 24 14.01 1.15 -0.58
C LYS A 24 13.71 2.66 -0.66
N PRO A 25 14.62 3.55 -0.18
CA PRO A 25 14.38 4.99 -0.11
C PRO A 25 14.16 5.65 -1.49
N PHE A 26 14.55 4.97 -2.56
CA PHE A 26 14.42 5.45 -3.93
C PHE A 26 13.01 5.22 -4.51
N LEU A 27 12.17 4.41 -3.87
CA LEU A 27 10.81 4.17 -4.34
C LEU A 27 9.93 5.40 -4.08
N LYS A 28 9.35 5.93 -5.15
CA LYS A 28 8.37 7.03 -5.09
C LYS A 28 6.94 6.57 -5.35
N ARG A 29 6.78 5.44 -6.05
CA ARG A 29 5.48 4.85 -6.40
C ARG A 29 5.55 3.34 -6.22
N VAL A 30 4.52 2.77 -5.60
CA VAL A 30 4.33 1.32 -5.49
C VAL A 30 2.91 0.97 -5.88
N GLU A 31 2.77 -0.14 -6.59
CA GLU A 31 1.49 -0.76 -6.92
C GLU A 31 1.46 -2.18 -6.36
N LEU A 32 0.49 -2.43 -5.48
CA LEU A 32 0.26 -3.72 -4.87
C LEU A 32 -1.02 -4.31 -5.49
N GLU A 33 -0.91 -5.45 -6.15
CA GLU A 33 -2.02 -6.13 -6.81
C GLU A 33 -2.27 -7.52 -6.20
N TRP A 34 -3.47 -7.73 -5.67
CA TRP A 34 -3.90 -9.03 -5.16
C TRP A 34 -4.77 -9.76 -6.18
N LYS A 35 -4.54 -11.06 -6.30
CA LYS A 35 -5.41 -11.95 -7.08
C LYS A 35 -6.73 -12.16 -6.33
N ARG A 36 -7.81 -11.63 -6.91
CA ARG A 36 -9.17 -11.79 -6.36
C ARG A 36 -9.49 -13.27 -6.11
N ASN A 37 -10.14 -13.55 -4.97
CA ASN A 37 -10.63 -14.87 -4.54
C ASN A 37 -9.57 -15.93 -4.20
N VAL A 38 -8.28 -15.59 -4.22
CA VAL A 38 -7.20 -16.53 -3.87
C VAL A 38 -6.52 -16.15 -2.56
N THR A 39 -6.44 -14.85 -2.25
CA THR A 39 -5.74 -14.38 -1.06
C THR A 39 -6.62 -14.52 0.18
N ASP A 40 -6.12 -15.26 1.17
CA ASP A 40 -6.68 -15.30 2.52
C ASP A 40 -6.70 -13.89 3.13
N GLN A 41 -7.78 -13.53 3.82
CA GLN A 41 -7.97 -12.19 4.37
C GLN A 41 -6.85 -11.83 5.38
N ALA A 42 -6.52 -12.74 6.30
CA ALA A 42 -5.51 -12.50 7.32
C ALA A 42 -4.11 -12.41 6.70
N LEU A 43 -3.83 -13.21 5.66
CA LEU A 43 -2.61 -13.10 4.89
C LEU A 43 -2.50 -11.74 4.18
N ALA A 44 -3.58 -11.27 3.54
CA ALA A 44 -3.60 -9.97 2.88
C ALA A 44 -3.27 -8.84 3.88
N GLU A 45 -3.93 -8.85 5.04
CA GLU A 45 -3.71 -7.87 6.12
C GLU A 45 -2.26 -7.89 6.62
N ARG A 46 -1.67 -9.07 6.80
CA ARG A 46 -0.27 -9.22 7.20
C ARG A 46 0.70 -8.69 6.15
N ILE A 47 0.46 -8.97 4.87
CA ILE A 47 1.27 -8.48 3.75
C ILE A 47 1.28 -6.95 3.73
N LEU A 48 0.10 -6.33 3.78
CA LEU A 48 -0.01 -4.87 3.72
C LEU A 48 0.52 -4.20 5.00
N ALA A 49 0.40 -4.86 6.16
CA ALA A 49 1.01 -4.39 7.41
C ALA A 49 2.54 -4.43 7.36
N GLY A 50 3.14 -5.52 6.86
CA GLY A 50 4.59 -5.68 6.76
C GLY A 50 5.26 -4.79 5.69
N PHE A 51 4.47 -4.19 4.80
CA PHE A 51 4.97 -3.32 3.74
C PHE A 51 5.54 -1.98 4.24
N GLU A 52 5.14 -1.51 5.43
CA GLU A 52 5.40 -0.17 6.00
C GLU A 52 6.44 0.65 5.20
N PRO A 53 5.97 1.57 4.33
CA PRO A 53 6.83 2.18 3.35
C PRO A 53 7.74 3.25 3.95
N HIS A 54 8.92 3.44 3.34
CA HIS A 54 9.76 4.61 3.61
C HIS A 54 8.96 5.91 3.38
N GLU A 55 9.18 6.94 4.20
CA GLU A 55 8.60 8.31 4.07
C GLU A 55 8.80 8.98 2.68
N ASN A 56 9.71 8.42 1.88
CA ASN A 56 9.99 8.87 0.54
C ASN A 56 8.93 8.43 -0.47
N LEU A 57 8.16 7.38 -0.17
CA LEU A 57 7.06 6.91 -1.00
C LEU A 57 5.97 7.99 -1.08
N LYS A 58 5.61 8.38 -2.29
CA LYS A 58 4.64 9.44 -2.57
C LYS A 58 3.32 8.92 -3.12
N GLU A 59 3.34 7.76 -3.76
CA GLU A 59 2.17 7.19 -4.39
C GLU A 59 2.05 5.72 -4.05
N LEU A 60 0.86 5.32 -3.60
CA LEU A 60 0.51 3.94 -3.34
C LEU A 60 -0.77 3.59 -4.07
N GLN A 61 -0.72 2.51 -4.85
CA GLN A 61 -1.89 1.87 -5.43
C GLN A 61 -2.08 0.49 -4.81
N VAL A 62 -3.29 0.22 -4.33
CA VAL A 62 -3.72 -1.04 -3.74
C VAL A 62 -4.88 -1.53 -4.58
N ASN A 63 -4.70 -2.63 -5.32
CA ASN A 63 -5.69 -3.18 -6.23
C ASN A 63 -6.08 -4.61 -5.84
N GLY A 64 -7.37 -4.86 -5.68
CA GLY A 64 -7.90 -6.20 -5.39
C GLY A 64 -7.64 -6.68 -3.96
N TYR A 65 -7.26 -5.79 -3.05
CA TYR A 65 -6.89 -6.15 -1.67
C TYR A 65 -8.06 -6.84 -0.96
N GLY A 66 -7.78 -8.06 -0.48
CA GLY A 66 -8.77 -8.94 0.14
C GLY A 66 -8.89 -8.81 1.66
N GLY A 67 -8.07 -7.97 2.29
CA GLY A 67 -8.15 -7.70 3.73
C GLY A 67 -9.38 -6.87 4.08
N ALA A 68 -9.87 -6.98 5.32
CA ALA A 68 -10.98 -6.16 5.80
C ALA A 68 -10.51 -4.84 6.41
N GLN A 69 -9.27 -4.79 6.90
CA GLN A 69 -8.68 -3.64 7.58
C GLN A 69 -7.40 -3.18 6.88
N PHE A 70 -7.15 -1.88 6.93
CA PHE A 70 -5.88 -1.29 6.53
C PHE A 70 -4.93 -1.18 7.73
N PRO A 71 -3.61 -1.25 7.52
CA PRO A 71 -2.64 -1.15 8.59
C PRO A 71 -2.55 0.26 9.19
N SER A 72 -2.05 0.33 10.43
CA SER A 72 -1.93 1.57 11.20
C SER A 72 -1.02 2.61 10.57
N TRP A 73 0.02 2.20 9.83
CA TRP A 73 0.92 3.14 9.14
C TRP A 73 0.19 3.98 8.10
N LEU A 74 -0.92 3.49 7.53
CA LEU A 74 -1.79 4.25 6.61
C LEU A 74 -2.71 5.24 7.36
N SER A 75 -2.56 5.35 8.69
CA SER A 75 -3.10 6.41 9.55
C SER A 75 -2.00 7.18 10.28
N SER A 76 -0.71 7.00 9.93
CA SER A 76 0.40 7.67 10.62
C SER A 76 0.67 9.06 10.03
N PRO A 77 0.89 10.11 10.85
CA PRO A 77 1.37 11.41 10.38
C PRO A 77 2.71 11.36 9.65
N GLU A 78 3.53 10.36 9.93
CA GLU A 78 4.85 10.16 9.32
C GLU A 78 4.74 9.56 7.91
N CYS A 79 3.55 9.10 7.52
CA CYS A 79 3.31 8.56 6.19
C CYS A 79 3.45 9.66 5.12
N GLY A 80 4.48 9.53 4.29
CA GLY A 80 4.84 10.52 3.26
C GLY A 80 3.96 10.54 2.00
N LEU A 81 2.85 9.80 1.99
CA LEU A 81 2.00 9.61 0.83
C LEU A 81 1.29 10.91 0.42
N THR A 82 1.34 11.19 -0.88
CA THR A 82 0.61 12.29 -1.53
C THR A 82 -0.56 11.82 -2.38
N SER A 83 -0.52 10.57 -2.85
CA SER A 83 -1.62 9.94 -3.57
C SER A 83 -1.85 8.52 -3.08
N LEU A 84 -3.12 8.18 -2.85
CA LEU A 84 -3.56 6.85 -2.46
C LEU A 84 -4.68 6.38 -3.39
N HIS A 85 -4.48 5.23 -4.03
CA HIS A 85 -5.45 4.60 -4.91
C HIS A 85 -5.86 3.26 -4.29
N ILE A 86 -7.13 3.08 -4.00
CA ILE A 86 -7.72 1.86 -3.47
C ILE A 86 -8.72 1.38 -4.53
N LEU A 87 -8.38 0.31 -5.24
CA LEU A 87 -9.14 -0.13 -6.39
C LEU A 87 -9.64 -1.55 -6.14
N ARG A 88 -10.94 -1.79 -6.30
CA ARG A 88 -11.50 -3.15 -6.28
C ARG A 88 -11.24 -3.90 -4.95
N CYS A 89 -11.15 -3.17 -3.84
CA CYS A 89 -10.92 -3.71 -2.49
C CYS A 89 -12.27 -4.01 -1.80
N GLU A 90 -13.03 -4.94 -2.36
CA GLU A 90 -14.44 -5.19 -2.00
C GLU A 90 -14.65 -5.66 -0.56
N GLN A 91 -13.62 -6.26 0.06
CA GLN A 91 -13.67 -6.73 1.46
C GLN A 91 -13.40 -5.60 2.47
N CYS A 92 -12.81 -4.48 2.03
CA CYS A 92 -12.57 -3.32 2.86
C CYS A 92 -13.86 -2.51 3.06
N ARG A 93 -14.53 -2.74 4.19
CA ARG A 93 -15.75 -1.99 4.56
C ARG A 93 -15.45 -0.67 5.26
N THR A 94 -14.23 -0.49 5.74
CA THR A 94 -13.80 0.68 6.50
C THR A 94 -12.45 1.16 6.01
N LEU A 95 -12.35 2.46 5.77
CA LEU A 95 -11.08 3.12 5.51
C LEU A 95 -10.36 3.45 6.83
N PRO A 96 -9.02 3.46 6.84
CA PRO A 96 -8.25 3.94 7.98
C PRO A 96 -8.47 5.45 8.18
N VAL A 97 -7.92 6.01 9.26
CA VAL A 97 -8.05 7.45 9.53
C VAL A 97 -7.10 8.24 8.64
N LEU A 98 -7.51 8.42 7.37
CA LEU A 98 -6.73 9.12 6.35
C LEU A 98 -6.50 10.60 6.69
N GLY A 99 -7.29 11.18 7.60
CA GLY A 99 -7.13 12.57 8.05
C GLY A 99 -5.82 12.85 8.79
N GLN A 100 -5.07 11.82 9.21
CA GLN A 100 -3.74 11.98 9.79
C GLN A 100 -2.64 12.07 8.74
N LEU A 101 -2.92 11.73 7.48
CA LEU A 101 -1.96 11.78 6.37
C LEU A 101 -1.77 13.23 5.91
N GLN A 102 -0.91 13.97 6.59
CA GLN A 102 -0.68 15.41 6.38
C GLN A 102 -0.30 15.80 4.95
N TYR A 103 0.26 14.88 4.17
CA TYR A 103 0.72 15.13 2.80
C TYR A 103 -0.24 14.64 1.73
N LEU A 104 -1.34 13.96 2.10
CA LEU A 104 -2.26 13.36 1.14
C LEU A 104 -3.03 14.44 0.37
N LYS A 105 -2.91 14.44 -0.96
CA LYS A 105 -3.56 15.40 -1.87
C LYS A 105 -4.60 14.75 -2.75
N ALA A 106 -4.43 13.46 -3.05
CA ALA A 106 -5.32 12.71 -3.92
C ALA A 106 -5.70 11.38 -3.26
N LEU A 107 -7.00 11.09 -3.27
CA LEU A 107 -7.57 9.83 -2.84
C LEU A 107 -8.50 9.34 -3.95
N HIS A 108 -8.27 8.11 -4.41
CA HIS A 108 -9.10 7.41 -5.37
C HIS A 108 -9.57 6.10 -4.74
N ILE A 109 -10.89 5.88 -4.69
CA ILE A 109 -11.56 4.71 -4.09
C ILE A 109 -12.61 4.16 -5.04
#